data_AF-A0A1Z3HVI0-F1
#
_entry.id   AF-A0A1Z3HVI0-F1
#
_cell.length_a   1.000
_cell.length_b   1.000
_cell.length_c   1.000
_cell.angle_alpha   90.00
_cell.angle_beta   90.00
_cell.angle_gamma   90.00
#
_symmetry.space_group_name_H-M   'P 1'
#
loop_
_entity.id
_entity.type
_entity.pdbx_description
1 polymer ?
#
loop_
_entity_poly.entity_id
_entity_poly.type
_entity_poly.pdbx_seq_one_letter_code
_entity_poly.pdbx_strand_id
1 'polypeptide(L)' 'MQRSGLQLAKNEAIQCFSANFQVKRNKSYRDRYQLIGVTFGRRRLKIIFQLKEHNIVRIITGWPL' A
#
# COMPACT_ATOMS: atom_id res chain seq x y z
N MET A 1 11.54 1.56 14.82
CA MET A 1 12.06 0.49 13.93
C MET A 1 11.73 0.84 12.49
N GLN A 2 12.61 1.57 11.80
CA GLN A 2 12.47 1.83 10.37
C GLN A 2 13.01 0.59 9.65
N ARG A 3 12.12 -0.20 9.03
CA ARG A 3 12.53 -1.26 8.13
C ARG A 3 12.86 -0.59 6.79
N SER A 4 14.08 -0.78 6.32
CA SER A 4 14.61 -0.29 5.05
C SER A 4 13.57 -0.47 3.94
N GLY A 5 13.01 0.64 3.48
CA GLY A 5 11.97 0.65 2.44
C GLY A 5 12.61 0.30 1.10
N LEU A 6 12.39 -0.93 0.63
CA LEU A 6 12.61 -1.23 -0.78
C LEU A 6 11.72 -0.28 -1.60
N GLN A 7 12.28 0.39 -2.60
CA GLN A 7 11.54 1.38 -3.37
C GLN A 7 10.36 0.71 -4.09
N LEU A 8 9.15 1.01 -3.64
CA LEU A 8 7.92 0.60 -4.31
C LEU A 8 7.85 1.31 -5.65
N ALA A 9 7.89 0.57 -6.76
CA ALA A 9 7.67 1.16 -8.07
C ALA A 9 6.22 1.66 -8.17
N LYS A 10 6.02 2.84 -8.76
CA LYS A 10 4.68 3.44 -8.96
C LYS A 10 3.69 2.45 -9.57
N ASN A 11 4.14 1.70 -10.58
CA ASN A 11 3.31 0.71 -11.28
C ASN A 11 2.91 -0.46 -10.38
N GLU A 12 3.81 -0.92 -9.50
CA GLU A 12 3.50 -2.01 -8.57
C GLU A 12 2.45 -1.58 -7.52
N ALA A 13 2.51 -0.33 -7.08
CA ALA A 13 1.48 0.24 -6.22
C ALA A 13 0.11 0.20 -6.92
N ILE A 14 0.03 0.69 -8.16
CA ILE A 14 -1.21 0.71 -8.95
C ILE A 14 -1.75 -0.70 -9.13
N GLN A 15 -0.90 -1.66 -9.51
CA GLN A 15 -1.31 -3.06 -9.68
C GLN A 15 -1.94 -3.65 -8.41
N CYS A 16 -1.38 -3.31 -7.24
CA CYS A 16 -1.92 -3.74 -5.97
C CYS A 16 -3.32 -3.16 -5.67
N PHE A 17 -3.67 -1.99 -6.20
CA PHE A 17 -5.03 -1.43 -6.10
C PHE A 17 -5.98 -1.95 -7.19
N SER A 18 -5.46 -2.49 -8.30
CA SER A 18 -6.27 -2.96 -9.43
C SER A 18 -6.57 -4.47 -9.41
N ALA A 19 -5.84 -5.26 -8.62
CA ALA A 19 -6.00 -6.71 -8.52
C ALA A 19 -6.78 -7.10 -7.24
N ASN A 20 -6.61 -8.34 -6.78
CA ASN A 20 -7.12 -8.75 -5.47
C ASN A 20 -6.29 -8.12 -4.35
N PHE A 21 -6.96 -7.38 -3.47
CA PHE A 21 -6.34 -6.74 -2.32
C PHE A 21 -7.18 -6.84 -1.06
N GLN A 22 -6.53 -6.68 0.09
CA GLN A 22 -7.17 -6.52 1.38
C GLN A 22 -6.78 -5.18 1.97
N VAL A 23 -7.76 -4.40 2.45
CA VAL A 23 -7.51 -3.16 3.18
C VAL A 23 -7.79 -3.35 4.66
N LYS A 24 -6.88 -2.89 5.51
CA LYS A 24 -7.02 -2.85 6.97
C LYS A 24 -6.73 -1.45 7.48
N ARG A 25 -7.41 -1.02 8.55
CA ARG A 25 -7.05 0.26 9.22
C ARG A 25 -5.67 0.15 9.84
N ASN A 26 -4.91 1.24 9.81
CA ASN A 26 -3.68 1.34 10.57
C ASN A 26 -3.97 1.77 12.01
N LYS A 27 -3.36 1.10 13.01
CA LYS A 27 -3.76 1.23 14.43
C LYS A 27 -3.74 2.65 14.98
N SER A 28 -2.74 3.46 14.61
CA SER A 28 -2.49 4.76 15.27
C SER A 28 -3.01 5.98 14.50
N TYR A 29 -3.42 5.82 13.23
CA TYR A 29 -3.77 6.96 12.38
C TYR A 29 -5.09 6.69 11.67
N ARG A 30 -6.10 7.53 11.95
CA ARG A 30 -7.49 7.35 11.49
C ARG A 30 -7.63 7.35 9.97
N ASP A 31 -6.77 8.09 9.29
CA ASP A 31 -6.77 8.30 7.84
C ASP A 31 -5.75 7.44 7.10
N ARG A 32 -5.02 6.56 7.81
CA ARG A 32 -4.05 5.65 7.21
C ARG A 32 -4.55 4.22 7.21
N TYR A 33 -4.25 3.54 6.12
CA TYR A 33 -4.69 2.19 5.85
C TYR A 33 -3.50 1.36 5.37
N GLN A 34 -3.60 0.05 5.57
CA GLN A 34 -2.68 -0.94 5.05
C GLN A 34 -3.39 -1.68 3.93
N LEU A 35 -2.84 -1.64 2.73
CA LEU A 35 -3.22 -2.50 1.63
C LEU A 35 -2.27 -3.70 1.60
N ILE A 36 -2.83 -4.91 1.52
CA ILE A 36 -2.10 -6.14 1.19
C ILE A 36 -2.56 -6.55 -0.19
N GLY A 37 -1.69 -6.42 -1.19
CA GLY A 37 -1.99 -6.66 -2.59
C GLY A 37 -0.98 -7.60 -3.25
N VAL A 38 -1.31 -8.02 -4.46
CA VAL A 38 -0.44 -8.84 -5.30
C VAL A 38 -0.24 -8.13 -6.64
N THR A 39 1.02 -7.96 -7.04
CA THR A 39 1.35 -7.42 -8.37
C THR A 39 1.12 -8.47 -9.46
N PHE A 40 1.11 -8.06 -10.73
CA PHE A 40 1.03 -8.99 -11.86
C PHE A 40 2.23 -9.95 -11.92
N GLY A 41 3.40 -9.52 -11.43
CA GLY A 41 4.57 -10.37 -11.21
C GLY A 41 4.47 -11.29 -10.00
N ARG A 42 3.28 -11.48 -9.42
CA ARG A 42 2.99 -12.30 -8.23
C ARG A 42 3.74 -11.89 -6.96
N ARG A 43 4.26 -10.66 -6.90
CA ARG A 43 4.90 -10.14 -5.68
C ARG A 43 3.81 -9.68 -4.73
N ARG A 44 3.86 -10.15 -3.48
CA ARG A 44 2.97 -9.68 -2.42
C ARG A 44 3.57 -8.43 -1.80
N LEU A 45 2.77 -7.38 -1.70
CA LEU A 45 3.20 -6.10 -1.14
C LEU A 45 2.26 -5.68 -0.02
N LYS A 46 2.84 -5.09 1.03
CA LYS A 46 2.11 -4.30 2.01
C LYS A 46 2.39 -2.82 1.74
N ILE A 47 1.33 -2.05 1.55
CA ILE A 47 1.39 -0.62 1.26
C ILE A 47 0.66 0.13 2.37
N ILE A 48 1.32 1.13 2.95
CA ILE A 48 0.68 2.09 3.84
C ILE A 48 0.29 3.31 3.01
N PHE A 49 -1.00 3.63 3.00
CA PHE A 49 -1.51 4.79 2.29
C PHE A 49 -2.41 5.63 3.18
N GLN A 50 -2.52 6.92 2.87
CA GLN A 50 -3.47 7.85 3.46
C GLN A 50 -4.61 8.07 2.46
N LEU A 51 -5.86 7.97 2.92
CA LEU A 51 -7.01 8.38 2.13
C LEU A 51 -7.23 9.88 2.32
N LYS A 52 -7.14 10.64 1.23
CA LYS A 52 -7.43 12.07 1.17
C LYS A 52 -8.85 12.28 0.61
N GLU A 53 -9.31 13.52 0.71
CA GLU A 53 -10.57 13.95 0.08
C GLU A 53 -10.58 13.63 -1.42
N HIS A 54 -11.78 13.57 -2.01
CA HIS A 54 -11.98 13.28 -3.43
C HIS A 54 -11.40 11.93 -3.89
N ASN A 55 -11.37 10.94 -3.00
CA ASN A 55 -10.88 9.57 -3.26
C ASN A 55 -9.41 9.51 -3.69
N ILE A 56 -8.59 10.47 -3.24
CA ILE A 56 -7.16 10.52 -3.54
C ILE A 56 -6.40 9.60 -2.58
N VAL A 57 -5.61 8.67 -3.14
CA VAL A 57 -4.73 7.78 -2.38
C VAL A 57 -3.32 8.35 -2.37
N ARG A 58 -2.83 8.73 -1.18
CA ARG A 58 -1.41 9.11 -0.98
C ARG A 58 -0.64 7.93 -0.45
N ILE A 59 0.27 7.38 -1.25
CA ILE A 59 1.20 6.34 -0.80
C ILE A 59 2.19 6.96 0.20
N ILE A 60 2.28 6.38 1.40
CA ILE A 60 3.26 6.78 2.43
C ILE A 60 4.51 5.92 2.31
N THR A 61 4.34 4.61 2.27
CA THR A 61 5.44 3.64 2.19
C THR A 61 4.90 2.27 1.75
N GLY A 62 5.76 1.35 1.37
CA GLY A 62 5.39 -0.04 1.11
C GLY A 62 6.60 -0.96 1.11
N TRP A 63 6.36 -2.26 1.25
CA TRP A 63 7.41 -3.29 1.25
C TRP A 63 6.87 -4.65 0.81
N PRO A 64 7.74 -5.54 0.29
CA PRO A 64 7.40 -6.94 0.05
C PRO A 64 7.00 -7.66 1.34
N LEU A 65 5.97 -8.51 1.25
CA LEU A 65 5.56 -9.43 2.31
C LEU A 65 6.26 -10.78 2.18
#